data_AF-A0AAE0N4D9-F1
#
_entry.id   AF-A0AAE0N4D9-F1
#
_cell.length_a   1.000
_cell.length_b   1.000
_cell.length_c   1.000
_cell.angle_alpha   90.00
_cell.angle_beta   90.00
_cell.angle_gamma   90.00
#
_symmetry.space_group_name_H-M   'P 1'
#
loop_
_entity.id
_entity.type
_entity.pdbx_description
1 polymer ?
#
loop_
_entity_poly.entity_id
_entity_poly.type
_entity_poly.pdbx_seq_one_letter_code
_entity_poly.pdbx_strand_id
1 'polypeptide(L)'
;EIYRILRRHLRLPLRSISKETIRYIVKGGADEDRVLSWFSGLIEKLETFAQDVTSTPILRRRPLAQPNKPISGSTSERKMDVGFVSEADAGKDSKC
;
A
#
# COMPACT_ATOMS: atom_id res chain seq x y z
N GLU A 1 -22.84 19.82 13.14
CA GLU A 1 -22.65 19.12 11.85
C GLU A 1 -22.61 17.59 11.90
N ILE A 2 -21.76 16.95 12.70
CA ILE A 2 -21.62 15.47 12.73
C ILE A 2 -22.94 14.73 13.05
N TYR A 3 -23.75 15.25 13.99
CA TYR A 3 -25.07 14.69 14.32
C TYR A 3 -26.04 14.65 13.12
N ARG A 4 -25.91 15.60 12.19
CA ARG A 4 -26.75 15.70 10.98
C ARG A 4 -26.33 14.67 9.93
N ILE A 5 -25.03 14.39 9.85
CA ILE A 5 -24.42 13.38 8.96
C ILE A 5 -24.77 11.96 9.44
N LEU A 6 -24.59 11.68 10.73
CA LEU A 6 -24.93 10.38 11.32
C LEU A 6 -26.43 10.03 11.18
N ARG A 7 -27.31 11.03 11.30
CA ARG A 7 -28.77 10.87 11.09
C ARG A 7 -29.12 10.46 9.66
N ARG A 8 -28.33 10.90 8.68
CA ARG A 8 -28.59 10.66 7.25
C ARG A 8 -28.08 9.29 6.79
N HIS A 9 -26.99 8.79 7.36
CA HIS A 9 -26.37 7.53 6.95
C HIS A 9 -26.74 6.31 7.79
N LEU A 10 -27.00 6.44 9.10
CA LEU A 10 -27.26 5.26 9.94
C LEU A 10 -28.75 4.85 10.07
N ARG A 11 -29.72 5.65 9.60
CA ARG A 11 -31.18 5.39 9.76
C ARG A 11 -31.60 4.93 11.18
N LEU A 12 -30.83 5.25 12.23
CA LEU A 12 -31.17 4.86 13.59
C LEU A 12 -32.10 5.91 14.24
N PRO A 13 -33.17 5.48 14.95
CA PRO A 13 -34.03 6.40 15.68
C PRO A 13 -33.25 7.05 16.83
N LEU A 14 -33.00 8.35 16.72
CA LEU A 14 -32.21 9.17 17.66
C LEU A 14 -32.75 9.20 19.11
N ARG A 15 -33.91 8.59 19.41
CA ARG A 15 -34.47 8.57 20.77
C ARG A 15 -33.73 7.62 21.73
N SER A 16 -32.92 6.70 21.22
CA SER A 16 -32.26 5.67 22.04
C SER A 16 -30.77 5.89 22.28
N ILE A 17 -30.12 6.81 21.54
CA ILE A 17 -28.67 7.00 21.63
C ILE A 17 -28.41 8.33 22.34
N SER A 18 -27.86 8.25 23.54
CA SER A 18 -27.52 9.44 24.33
C SER A 18 -26.47 10.28 23.62
N LYS A 19 -26.51 11.61 23.83
CA LYS A 19 -25.47 12.53 23.33
C LYS A 19 -24.07 12.13 23.82
N GLU A 20 -24.00 11.53 25.01
CA GLU A 20 -22.78 11.03 25.63
C GLU A 20 -22.20 9.83 24.88
N THR A 21 -23.06 8.91 24.44
CA THR A 21 -22.66 7.76 23.60
C THR A 21 -22.14 8.22 22.25
N ILE A 22 -22.77 9.21 21.61
CA ILE A 22 -22.27 9.77 20.34
C ILE A 22 -20.93 10.47 20.57
N ARG A 23 -20.75 11.20 21.67
CA ARG A 23 -19.48 11.82 22.04
C ARG A 23 -18.38 10.77 22.25
N TYR A 24 -18.70 9.66 22.91
CA TYR A 24 -17.78 8.54 23.10
C TYR A 24 -17.41 7.84 21.79
N ILE A 25 -18.35 7.64 20.87
CA ILE A 25 -18.09 7.04 19.56
C ILE A 25 -17.23 7.96 18.69
N VAL A 26 -17.52 9.26 18.67
CA VAL A 26 -16.70 10.25 17.94
C VAL A 26 -15.28 10.34 18.55
N LYS A 27 -15.19 10.27 19.89
CA LYS A 27 -13.90 10.20 20.61
C LYS A 27 -13.19 8.83 20.43
N GLY A 28 -13.94 7.79 20.05
CA GLY A 28 -13.49 6.41 19.87
C GLY A 28 -13.21 6.03 18.42
N GLY A 29 -13.40 6.94 17.46
CA GLY A 29 -12.68 6.87 16.19
C GLY A 29 -11.19 6.95 16.53
N ALA A 30 -10.39 6.04 15.99
CA ALA A 30 -8.97 5.88 16.35
C ALA A 30 -8.33 7.25 16.60
N ASP A 31 -7.76 7.43 17.79
CA ASP A 31 -7.14 8.66 18.28
C ASP A 31 -6.33 9.30 17.14
N GLU A 32 -6.94 10.27 16.46
CA GLU A 32 -6.50 10.76 15.16
C GLU A 32 -5.07 11.27 15.29
N ASP A 33 -4.81 11.98 16.39
CA ASP A 33 -3.49 12.48 16.76
C ASP A 33 -2.48 11.35 16.93
N ARG A 34 -2.87 10.24 17.58
CA ARG A 34 -2.01 9.06 17.73
C ARG A 34 -1.74 8.36 16.40
N VAL A 35 -2.73 8.26 15.52
CA VAL A 35 -2.57 7.66 14.18
C VAL A 35 -1.69 8.55 13.30
N LEU A 36 -1.92 9.85 13.29
CA LEU A 36 -1.12 10.82 12.55
C LEU A 36 0.32 10.88 13.06
N SER A 37 0.52 10.80 14.39
CA SER A 37 1.84 10.72 15.00
C SER A 37 2.58 9.44 14.60
N TRP A 38 1.93 8.27 14.66
CA TRP A 38 2.51 7.02 14.19
C TRP A 38 2.85 7.06 12.70
N PHE A 39 1.94 7.58 11.88
CA PHE A 39 2.11 7.64 10.43
C PHE A 39 3.24 8.58 10.02
N SER A 40 3.37 9.73 10.69
CA SER A 40 4.49 10.66 10.48
C SER A 40 5.83 9.98 10.79
N GLY A 41 5.93 9.26 11.91
CA GLY A 41 7.13 8.49 12.25
C GLY A 41 7.42 7.31 11.31
N LEU A 42 6.41 6.78 10.59
CA LEU A 42 6.61 5.81 9.53
C LEU A 42 7.18 6.47 8.27
N ILE A 43 6.66 7.64 7.87
CA ILE A 43 7.14 8.40 6.71
C ILE A 43 8.63 8.74 6.89
N GLU A 44 9.04 9.25 8.04
CA GLU A 44 10.46 9.59 8.32
C GLU A 44 11.39 8.37 8.14
N LYS A 45 10.95 7.18 8.56
CA LYS A 45 11.71 5.94 8.38
C LYS A 45 11.82 5.54 6.91
N LEU A 46 10.74 5.70 6.14
CA LEU A 46 10.73 5.42 4.71
C LEU A 46 11.58 6.42 3.92
N GLU A 47 11.57 7.70 4.32
CA GLU A 47 12.43 8.73 3.74
C GLU A 47 13.91 8.45 4.01
N THR A 48 14.25 8.09 5.26
CA THR A 48 15.62 7.67 5.63
C THR A 48 16.07 6.46 4.81
N PHE A 49 15.22 5.43 4.70
CA PHE A 49 15.48 4.26 3.87
C PHE A 49 15.68 4.63 2.40
N ALA A 50 14.88 5.55 1.86
CA ALA A 50 14.99 5.99 0.47
C ALA A 50 16.24 6.86 0.21
N GLN A 51 16.68 7.66 1.18
CA GLN A 51 17.91 8.44 1.09
C GLN A 51 19.15 7.54 1.02
N ASP A 52 19.16 6.44 1.77
CA ASP A 52 20.23 5.41 1.69
C ASP A 52 20.26 4.70 0.32
N VAL A 53 19.17 4.76 -0.45
CA VAL A 53 19.07 4.17 -1.80
C VAL A 53 19.59 5.12 -2.89
N THR A 54 19.81 6.40 -2.59
CA THR A 54 20.34 7.40 -3.54
C THR A 54 21.87 7.48 -3.50
N SER A 55 22.55 6.68 -4.33
CA SER A 55 23.79 7.10 -5.06
C SER A 55 24.43 6.01 -5.93
N THR A 56 23.93 4.78 -5.92
CA THR A 56 24.42 3.75 -6.86
C THR A 56 23.27 3.27 -7.74
N PRO A 57 23.47 3.12 -9.06
CA PRO A 57 22.55 2.35 -9.87
C PRO A 57 22.70 0.90 -9.42
N ILE A 58 22.01 0.54 -8.33
CA ILE A 58 21.76 -0.84 -7.97
C ILE A 58 20.98 -1.38 -9.16
N LEU A 59 21.66 -2.11 -10.04
CA LEU A 59 21.15 -2.76 -11.26
C LEU A 59 19.63 -2.84 -11.19
N ARG A 60 18.93 -1.95 -11.91
CA ARG A 60 17.48 -1.83 -11.82
C ARG A 60 16.87 -3.08 -12.42
N ARG A 61 16.71 -4.09 -11.58
CA ARG A 61 16.15 -5.37 -11.96
C ARG A 61 14.69 -5.16 -12.30
N ARG A 62 14.35 -5.28 -13.57
CA ARG A 62 12.96 -5.18 -14.03
C ARG A 62 12.32 -6.56 -14.01
N PRO A 63 11.09 -6.70 -13.50
CA PRO A 63 10.31 -7.91 -13.70
C PRO A 63 10.13 -8.17 -15.19
N LEU A 64 10.54 -9.33 -15.67
CA LEU A 64 10.28 -9.83 -17.01
C LEU A 64 9.18 -10.89 -16.93
N ALA A 65 8.05 -10.61 -17.57
CA ALA A 65 6.97 -11.56 -17.76
C ALA A 65 6.90 -11.97 -19.23
N GLN A 66 7.17 -13.24 -19.52
CA GLN A 66 7.07 -13.79 -20.88
C GLN A 66 5.92 -14.80 -20.95
N PRO A 67 4.70 -14.36 -21.31
CA PRO A 67 3.58 -15.30 -21.45
C PRO A 67 3.89 -16.31 -22.56
N ASN A 68 3.75 -17.59 -22.25
CA ASN A 68 3.98 -18.74 -23.13
C ASN A 68 5.44 -19.04 -23.51
N LYS A 69 6.43 -18.34 -22.94
CA LYS A 69 7.85 -18.70 -23.09
C LYS A 69 8.44 -18.95 -21.70
N PRO A 70 9.02 -20.13 -21.44
CA PRO A 70 9.67 -20.38 -20.17
C PRO A 70 10.89 -19.49 -20.03
N ILE A 71 11.09 -18.94 -18.84
CA ILE A 71 12.35 -18.28 -18.48
C ILE A 71 13.44 -19.33 -18.40
N SER A 72 14.65 -19.02 -18.88
CA SER A 72 15.79 -19.94 -18.83
C SER A 72 16.02 -20.45 -17.40
N GLY A 73 15.97 -21.77 -17.20
CA GLY A 73 16.06 -22.41 -15.89
C GLY A 73 14.73 -22.63 -15.16
N SER A 74 13.59 -22.14 -15.69
CA SER A 74 12.26 -22.50 -15.18
C SER A 74 11.85 -23.89 -15.67
N THR A 75 11.44 -24.74 -14.74
CA THR A 75 10.87 -26.08 -15.02
C THR A 75 9.33 -26.07 -15.02
N SER A 76 8.69 -24.90 -14.92
CA SER A 76 7.24 -24.81 -14.79
C SER A 76 6.53 -25.07 -16.11
N GLU A 77 5.65 -26.07 -16.14
CA GLU A 77 4.74 -26.29 -17.27
C GLU A 77 3.58 -25.29 -17.20
N ARG A 78 3.65 -24.27 -18.06
CA ARG A 78 2.54 -23.36 -18.44
C ARG A 78 1.87 -22.61 -17.28
N LYS A 79 2.61 -21.66 -16.69
CA LYS A 79 2.08 -20.45 -16.03
C LYS A 79 2.95 -19.25 -16.42
N MET A 80 2.46 -18.03 -16.20
CA MET A 80 3.26 -16.81 -16.46
C MET A 80 4.51 -16.84 -15.58
N ASP A 81 5.67 -17.13 -16.17
CA ASP A 81 6.94 -17.04 -15.48
C ASP A 81 7.32 -15.56 -15.32
N VAL A 82 7.69 -15.17 -14.09
CA VAL A 82 8.16 -13.83 -13.76
C VAL A 82 9.60 -13.95 -13.23
N GLY A 83 10.54 -13.32 -13.94
CA GLY A 83 11.95 -13.26 -13.56
C GLY A 83 12.46 -11.83 -13.46
N PHE A 84 13.73 -11.64 -13.11
CA PHE A 84 14.36 -10.33 -13.05
C PHE A 84 15.50 -10.25 -14.07
N VAL A 85 15.54 -9.20 -14.88
CA VAL A 85 16.65 -8.93 -15.81
C VAL A 85 17.60 -7.90 -15.20
N SER A 86 18.90 -8.12 -15.30
CA SER A 86 19.95 -7.24 -14.76
C SER A 86 20.18 -5.97 -15.59
N GLU A 87 19.96 -6.04 -16.90
CA GLU A 87 20.21 -4.96 -17.86
C GLU A 87 19.15 -3.85 -17.76
N ALA A 88 19.60 -2.59 -17.66
CA ALA A 88 18.72 -1.44 -17.44
C ALA A 88 17.94 -1.00 -18.71
N ASP A 89 18.50 -1.33 -19.87
CA ASP A 89 17.99 -1.09 -21.21
C ASP A 89 17.23 -2.29 -21.79
N ALA A 90 17.10 -3.38 -21.01
CA ALA A 90 16.38 -4.57 -21.43
C ALA A 90 14.95 -4.25 -21.89
N GLY A 91 14.64 -4.68 -23.11
CA GLY A 91 13.33 -4.59 -23.74
C GLY A 91 12.51 -5.87 -23.52
N LYS A 92 11.30 -5.90 -24.09
CA LYS A 92 10.39 -7.06 -24.03
C LYS A 92 11.03 -8.37 -24.53
N ASP A 93 11.98 -8.26 -25.45
CA ASP A 93 12.64 -9.39 -26.10
C ASP A 93 14.03 -9.70 -25.52
N SER A 94 14.45 -8.97 -24.48
CA SER A 94 15.70 -9.27 -23.76
C SER A 94 15.60 -10.61 -23.03
N LYS A 95 16.72 -11.32 -22.98
CA LYS A 95 16.81 -12.61 -22.29
C LYS A 95 17.07 -12.37 -20.79
N CYS A 96 16.55 -13.26 -19.95
CA CYS A 96 16.93 -13.36 -18.54
C CYS A 96 18.32 -14.00 -18.40
#